data_AF-R7UC52-F1
#
_entry.id   AF-R7UC52-F1
#
_cell.length_a   1.000
_cell.length_b   1.000
_cell.length_c   1.000
_cell.angle_alpha   90.00
_cell.angle_beta   90.00
_cell.angle_gamma   90.00
#
_symmetry.space_group_name_H-M   'P 1'
#
loop_
_entity.id
_entity.type
_entity.pdbx_description
1 polymer ?
#
loop_
_entity_poly.entity_id
_entity_poly.type
_entity_poly.pdbx_seq_one_letter_code
_entity_poly.pdbx_strand_id
1 'polypeptide(L)' 'NCKELQSRGTTRNGTYIIKSADVIGMGVYCDMETDGGGWLVFKRRKDGPQDLFLT' A
#
# COMPACT_ATOMS: atom_id res chain seq x y z
N ASN A 1 4.92 -7.07 4.14
CA ASN A 1 3.74 -6.16 3.98
C ASN A 1 4.13 -4.71 4.32
N CYS A 2 3.24 -3.71 4.23
CA CYS A 2 3.60 -2.31 4.52
C CYS A 2 4.08 -2.08 5.97
N LYS A 3 3.53 -2.83 6.95
CA LYS A 3 3.96 -2.72 8.35
C LYS A 3 5.38 -3.25 8.56
N GLU A 4 5.73 -4.34 7.90
CA GLU A 4 7.08 -4.90 7.89
C GLU A 4 8.10 -3.95 7.21
N LEU A 5 7.69 -3.27 6.13
CA LEU A 5 8.53 -2.25 5.50
C LEU A 5 8.77 -1.09 6.47
N GLN A 6 7.74 -0.68 7.21
CA GLN A 6 7.86 0.36 8.21
C GLN A 6 8.79 -0.04 9.36
N SER A 7 8.69 -1.27 9.87
CA SER A 7 9.60 -1.76 10.92
C SER A 7 11.06 -1.84 10.47
N ARG A 8 11.30 -1.89 9.15
CA ARG A 8 12.64 -1.81 8.53
C ARG A 8 13.11 -0.37 8.27
N GLY A 9 12.36 0.64 8.71
CA GLY A 9 12.72 2.06 8.58
C GLY A 9 12.12 2.77 7.36
N THR A 10 11.16 2.15 6.66
CA THR A 10 10.44 2.84 5.58
C THR A 10 9.44 3.82 6.18
N THR A 11 9.64 5.13 5.96
CA THR A 11 8.83 6.19 6.58
C THR A 11 8.04 7.05 5.61
N ARG A 12 8.28 6.91 4.30
CA ARG A 12 7.62 7.74 3.27
C ARG A 12 6.50 7.00 2.57
N ASN A 13 5.46 7.75 2.22
CA ASN A 13 4.38 7.26 1.37
C ASN A 13 4.90 6.87 -0.02
N GLY A 14 4.46 5.73 -0.57
CA GLY A 14 4.93 5.30 -1.88
C GLY A 14 4.47 3.91 -2.30
N THR A 15 4.77 3.55 -3.54
CA THR A 15 4.54 2.19 -4.06
C THR A 15 5.75 1.31 -3.77
N TYR A 16 5.51 0.16 -3.14
CA TYR A 16 6.54 -0.82 -2.78
C TYR A 16 6.17 -2.20 -3.30
N ILE A 17 7.19 -2.99 -3.63
CA ILE A 17 6.99 -4.41 -3.95
C ILE A 17 6.98 -5.18 -2.63
N ILE A 18 5.83 -5.78 -2.31
CA ILE A 18 5.71 -6.72 -1.19
C ILE A 18 5.70 -8.14 -1.76
N LYS A 19 6.47 -9.03 -1.12
CA LYS A 19 6.48 -10.45 -1.45
C LYS A 19 5.66 -11.20 -0.40
N SER A 20 4.79 -12.08 -0.86
CA SER A 20 4.18 -13.13 -0.04
C SER A 20 4.84 -14.45 -0.43
N ALA A 21 4.91 -15.41 0.48
CA ALA A 21 5.61 -16.69 0.26
C ALA A 21 5.21 -17.38 -1.07
N ASP A 22 3.96 -17.20 -1.48
CA ASP A 22 3.36 -17.91 -2.62
C ASP A 22 3.11 -17.02 -3.86
N VAL A 23 3.58 -15.77 -3.88
CA VAL A 23 3.23 -14.81 -4.96
C VAL A 23 4.46 -14.06 -5.48
N ILE A 24 4.55 -13.95 -6.81
CA ILE A 24 5.46 -13.01 -7.49
C ILE A 24 5.14 -11.61 -6.95
N GLY A 25 6.14 -10.92 -6.40
CA GLY A 25 5.93 -9.71 -5.61
C GLY A 25 4.96 -8.72 -6.25
N MET A 26 3.99 -8.24 -5.46
CA MET A 26 2.96 -7.31 -5.92
C MET A 26 3.34 -5.87 -5.56
N GLY A 27 3.12 -4.94 -6.49
CA GLY A 27 3.25 -3.51 -6.23
C GLY A 27 2.03 -2.99 -5.46
N VAL A 28 2.25 -2.48 -4.25
CA VAL A 28 1.19 -1.90 -3.41
C VAL A 28 1.57 -0.49 -2.99
N TYR A 29 0.60 0.39 -2.84
CA TYR A 29 0.83 1.68 -2.23
C TYR A 29 0.77 1.56 -0.71
N CYS A 30 1.85 1.96 -0.04
CA CYS A 30 1.93 2.03 1.41
C CYS A 30 1.80 3.48 1.87
N ASP A 31 0.90 3.71 2.81
CA ASP A 31 0.83 4.93 3.60
C ASP A 31 1.61 4.71 4.91
N MET A 32 2.74 5.40 5.02
CA MET A 32 3.70 5.31 6.11
C MET A 32 3.63 6.50 7.07
N GLU A 33 2.79 7.49 6.77
CA GLU A 33 2.75 8.78 7.48
C GLU A 33 1.44 8.96 8.26
N THR A 34 0.31 8.48 7.73
CA THR A 34 -1.00 8.63 8.38
C THR A 34 -1.14 7.69 9.56
N ASP A 35 -1.57 8.21 10.72
CA ASP A 35 -1.92 7.45 11.92
C ASP A 35 -0.86 6.39 12.31
N GLY A 36 0.40 6.81 12.36
CA GLY A 36 1.51 5.93 12.72
C GLY A 36 1.92 4.92 11.64
N GLY A 37 1.31 4.97 10.45
CA GLY A 37 1.77 4.34 9.21
C GLY A 37 1.83 2.81 9.17
N GLY A 38 2.36 2.31 8.05
CA GLY A 38 2.41 0.88 7.75
C GLY A 38 1.11 0.35 7.12
N TRP A 39 0.28 1.26 6.61
CA TRP A 39 -1.00 0.95 6.00
C TRP A 39 -0.83 0.55 4.55
N LEU A 40 -1.46 -0.55 4.16
CA LEU A 40 -1.62 -0.93 2.75
C LEU A 40 -2.89 -0.27 2.23
N VAL A 41 -2.77 0.48 1.12
CA VAL A 41 -3.91 1.15 0.50
C VAL A 41 -4.44 0.30 -0.66
N PHE A 42 -5.60 -0.32 -0.47
CA PHE A 42 -6.29 -1.13 -1.50
C PHE A 42 -7.28 -0.31 -2.34
N LYS A 43 -7.62 0.91 -1.89
CA LYS A 43 -8.54 1.83 -2.57
C LYS A 43 -8.23 3.27 -2.19
N ARG A 44 -8.07 4.17 -3.17
CA ARG A 44 -7.78 5.60 -2.93
C ARG A 44 -8.69 6.48 -3.78
N ARG A 45 -9.50 7.33 -3.15
CA ARG A 45 -10.14 8.46 -3.86
C ARG A 45 -9.16 9.63 -3.84
N LYS A 46 -8.77 10.06 -5.02
CA LYS A 46 -7.91 11.23 -5.22
C LYS A 46 -8.54 12.04 -6.36
N ASP A 47 -9.83 12.38 -6.18
CA ASP A 47 -10.62 13.28 -7.06
C ASP A 47 -11.46 12.52 -8.13
N GLY A 48 -12.77 12.79 -8.19
CA GLY A 48 -13.73 12.27 -9.19
C GLY A 48 -14.55 11.02 -8.81
N PRO A 49 -15.72 10.78 -9.45
CA PRO A 49 -16.47 9.54 -9.29
C PRO A 49 -15.66 8.38 -9.90
N GLN A 50 -15.15 7.50 -9.04
CA GLN A 50 -14.46 6.28 -9.45
C GLN A 50 -15.52 5.18 -9.63
N ASP A 51 -15.67 4.69 -10.85
CA ASP A 51 -16.47 3.51 -11.12
C ASP A 51 -15.80 2.30 -10.46
N LEU A 52 -16.54 1.65 -9.56
CA LEU A 52 -15.97 0.73 -8.57
C LEU A 52 -16.25 -0.74 -8.84
N PHE A 53 -16.78 -1.04 -10.02
CA PHE A 53 -17.20 -2.38 -10.42
C PHE A 53 -16.27 -2.88 -11.52
N LEU A 54 -15.52 -3.94 -11.23
CA LEU A 54 -14.88 -4.78 -12.23
C LEU A 54 -15.85 -5.95 -12.47
N THR A 55 -16.42 -6.04 -13.67
CA THR A 55 -17.19 -7.21 -14.16
C THR A 55 -16.26 -8.37 -14.43
#